data_AF-A0A7S0ED03-F1
#
_entry.id   AF-A0A7S0ED03-F1
#
_cell.length_a   1.000
_cell.length_b   1.000
_cell.length_c   1.000
_cell.angle_alpha   90.00
_cell.angle_beta   90.00
_cell.angle_gamma   90.00
#
_symmetry.space_group_name_H-M   'P 1'
#
loop_
_entity.id
_entity.type
_entity.pdbx_description
1 polymer ?
#
loop_
_entity_poly.entity_id
_entity_poly.type
_entity_poly.pdbx_seq_one_letter_code
_entity_poly.pdbx_strand_id
1 'polypeptide(L)'
;SATLLLVCVVNTLFTIIILYYTVRSLCHRRVKRPVPGGNYPPVSVLVPCYLPNEQGIIMGTIAHILKRLDYPAPITLYIVYNTPTDLPAIEADLAALQPIQFEGGRRVCVLRASDSRSKAENLNLVLGM
;
A
#
# COMPACT_ATOMS: atom_id res chain seq x y z
N SER A 1 4.26 -41.21 -21.71
CA SER A 1 5.62 -41.60 -22.12
C SER A 1 6.63 -40.92 -21.20
N ALA A 2 7.67 -41.62 -20.75
CA ALA A 2 8.65 -41.12 -19.76
C ALA A 2 9.33 -39.78 -20.17
N THR A 3 9.42 -39.53 -21.47
CA THR A 3 9.91 -38.27 -22.06
C THR A 3 9.06 -37.04 -21.69
N LEU A 4 7.73 -37.16 -21.65
CA LEU A 4 6.86 -36.05 -21.24
C LEU A 4 7.07 -35.68 -19.76
N LEU A 5 7.27 -36.69 -18.91
CA LEU A 5 7.47 -36.49 -17.48
C LEU A 5 8.80 -35.78 -17.21
N LEU A 6 9.86 -36.17 -17.95
CA LEU A 6 11.17 -35.50 -17.91
C LEU A 6 11.06 -34.02 -18.31
N VAL A 7 10.38 -33.72 -19.41
CA VAL A 7 10.21 -32.34 -19.90
C VAL A 7 9.44 -31.50 -18.89
N CYS A 8 8.38 -32.03 -18.29
CA CYS A 8 7.63 -31.34 -17.24
C CYS A 8 8.49 -31.03 -16.01
N VAL A 9 9.31 -31.98 -15.55
CA VAL A 9 10.21 -31.79 -14.41
C VAL A 9 11.23 -30.69 -14.71
N VAL A 10 11.89 -30.75 -15.87
CA VAL A 10 12.87 -29.75 -16.29
C VAL A 10 12.23 -28.35 -16.38
N ASN A 11 11.06 -28.23 -17.00
CA ASN A 11 10.36 -26.96 -17.12
C ASN A 11 9.91 -26.40 -15.74
N THR A 12 9.50 -27.27 -14.82
CA THR A 12 9.12 -26.87 -13.46
C THR A 12 10.33 -26.38 -12.67
N LEU A 13 11.46 -27.07 -12.75
CA LEU A 13 12.69 -26.62 -12.10
C LEU A 13 13.17 -25.28 -12.67
N PHE A 14 13.12 -25.11 -13.98
CA PHE A 14 13.53 -23.88 -14.64
C PHE A 14 12.64 -22.69 -14.25
N THR A 15 11.31 -22.88 -14.21
CA THR A 15 10.39 -21.83 -13.76
C THR A 15 10.58 -21.46 -12.29
N ILE A 16 10.81 -22.44 -11.40
CA ILE A 16 11.15 -22.18 -9.99
C ILE A 16 12.44 -21.36 -9.87
N ILE A 17 13.47 -21.69 -10.64
CA ILE A 17 14.74 -20.96 -10.65
C ILE A 17 14.55 -19.52 -11.11
N ILE A 18 13.84 -19.30 -12.23
CA ILE A 18 13.56 -17.94 -12.73
C ILE A 18 12.72 -17.15 -11.71
N LEU A 19 11.69 -17.77 -11.14
CA LEU A 19 10.85 -17.14 -10.13
C LEU A 19 11.68 -16.74 -8.92
N TYR A 20 12.55 -17.63 -8.43
CA TYR A 20 13.46 -17.34 -7.32
C TYR A 20 14.34 -16.12 -7.62
N TYR A 21 15.01 -16.07 -8.78
CA TYR A 21 15.88 -14.95 -9.13
C TYR A 21 15.10 -13.65 -9.34
N THR A 22 13.90 -13.72 -9.91
CA THR A 22 13.03 -12.57 -10.12
C THR A 22 12.57 -11.99 -8.78
N VAL A 23 12.05 -12.83 -7.87
CA VAL A 23 11.66 -12.43 -6.52
C VAL A 23 12.85 -11.87 -5.76
N ARG A 24 14.02 -12.54 -5.81
CA ARG A 24 15.25 -12.07 -5.20
C ARG A 24 15.66 -10.69 -5.71
N SER A 25 15.59 -10.45 -7.02
CA SER A 25 15.91 -9.16 -7.65
C SER A 25 14.96 -8.05 -7.20
N LEU A 26 13.66 -8.35 -7.13
CA LEU A 26 12.63 -7.42 -6.63
C LEU A 26 12.82 -7.09 -5.14
N CYS A 27 13.11 -8.09 -4.30
CA CYS A 27 13.39 -7.89 -2.88
C CYS A 27 14.71 -7.16 -2.61
N HIS A 28 15.70 -7.25 -3.53
CA HIS A 28 17.00 -6.59 -3.39
C HIS A 28 17.06 -5.16 -3.95
N ARG A 29 15.94 -4.55 -4.37
CA ARG A 29 15.91 -3.11 -4.63
C ARG A 29 16.30 -2.38 -3.35
N ARG A 30 17.57 -1.93 -3.30
CA ARG A 30 18.09 -1.17 -2.16
C ARG A 30 17.27 0.11 -2.04
N VAL A 31 16.62 0.27 -0.89
CA VAL A 31 16.10 1.57 -0.46
C VAL A 31 17.31 2.50 -0.38
N LYS A 32 17.37 3.53 -1.23
CA LYS A 32 18.38 4.57 -1.12
C LYS A 32 18.21 5.21 0.26
N ARG A 33 19.28 5.22 1.06
CA ARG A 33 19.25 5.88 2.37
C ARG A 33 18.94 7.37 2.17
N PRO A 34 18.20 8.00 3.10
CA PRO A 34 18.01 9.45 3.10
C PRO A 34 19.37 10.14 2.98
N VAL A 35 19.50 11.10 2.07
CA VAL A 35 20.71 11.90 1.91
C VAL A 35 20.58 13.13 2.80
N PRO A 36 21.42 13.31 3.83
CA PRO A 36 21.37 14.50 4.69
C PRO A 36 21.50 15.78 3.84
N GLY A 37 20.61 16.75 4.04
CA GLY A 37 20.58 18.00 3.28
C GLY A 37 20.01 17.90 1.85
N GLY A 38 19.44 16.75 1.47
CA GLY A 38 18.70 16.62 0.22
C GLY A 38 17.45 17.51 0.21
N ASN A 39 17.05 17.99 -0.97
CA ASN A 39 15.75 18.63 -1.14
C ASN A 39 14.68 17.53 -1.24
N TYR A 40 13.85 17.39 -0.21
CA TYR A 40 12.79 16.38 -0.17
C TYR A 40 11.47 16.99 -0.65
N PRO A 41 10.88 16.52 -1.76
CA PRO A 41 9.58 17.02 -2.19
C PRO A 41 8.49 16.54 -1.21
N PRO A 42 7.37 17.26 -1.08
CA PRO A 42 6.17 16.71 -0.47
C PRO A 42 5.75 15.42 -1.18
N VAL A 43 5.26 14.43 -0.43
CA VAL A 43 4.85 13.14 -0.99
C VAL A 43 3.43 12.76 -0.61
N SER A 44 2.78 12.01 -1.49
CA SER A 44 1.49 11.37 -1.23
C SER A 44 1.70 9.88 -1.00
N VAL A 45 1.17 9.36 0.10
CA VAL A 45 1.14 7.93 0.40
C VAL A 45 -0.27 7.42 0.16
N LEU A 46 -0.40 6.35 -0.61
CA LEU A 46 -1.67 5.76 -1.02
C LEU A 46 -1.87 4.40 -0.38
N VAL A 47 -2.96 4.24 0.35
CA VAL A 47 -3.36 2.97 0.98
C VAL A 47 -4.75 2.58 0.47
N PRO A 48 -4.81 1.84 -0.66
CA PRO A 48 -6.04 1.22 -1.11
C PRO A 48 -6.36 -0.01 -0.24
N CYS A 49 -7.55 -0.06 0.33
CA CYS A 49 -8.00 -1.17 1.16
C CYS A 49 -9.44 -1.62 0.86
N TYR A 50 -9.70 -2.89 1.12
CA TYR A 50 -11.03 -3.48 1.20
C TYR A 50 -11.36 -3.68 2.68
N LEU A 51 -12.10 -2.74 3.24
CA LEU A 51 -12.19 -2.53 4.70
C LEU A 51 -12.59 -3.79 5.50
N PRO A 52 -13.49 -4.67 5.04
CA PRO A 52 -13.81 -5.90 5.77
C PRO A 52 -12.61 -6.80 6.07
N ASN A 53 -11.62 -6.85 5.16
CA ASN A 53 -10.43 -7.68 5.33
C ASN A 53 -9.34 -6.96 6.13
N GLU A 54 -9.27 -5.63 6.05
CA GLU A 54 -8.18 -4.84 6.65
C GLU A 54 -8.57 -4.04 7.91
N GLN A 55 -9.80 -4.13 8.40
CA GLN A 55 -10.29 -3.43 9.60
C GLN A 55 -9.38 -3.59 10.82
N GLY A 56 -8.82 -4.79 11.03
CA GLY A 56 -7.95 -5.09 12.18
C GLY A 56 -6.54 -4.50 12.08
N ILE A 57 -6.12 -4.02 10.90
CA ILE A 57 -4.75 -3.54 10.67
C ILE A 57 -4.69 -2.09 10.21
N ILE A 58 -5.76 -1.55 9.62
CA ILE A 58 -5.73 -0.25 8.92
C ILE A 58 -5.30 0.91 9.84
N MET A 59 -5.81 0.96 11.06
CA MET A 59 -5.43 1.99 12.04
C MET A 59 -3.96 1.89 12.44
N GLY A 60 -3.44 0.66 12.56
CA GLY A 60 -2.03 0.41 12.83
C GLY A 60 -1.14 0.88 11.67
N THR A 61 -1.55 0.60 10.42
CA THR A 61 -0.87 1.07 9.21
C THR A 61 -0.84 2.60 9.15
N ILE A 62 -1.98 3.26 9.40
CA ILE A 62 -2.07 4.72 9.43
C ILE A 62 -1.14 5.29 10.51
N ALA A 63 -1.22 4.78 11.74
CA ALA A 63 -0.39 5.24 12.84
C ALA A 63 1.11 5.06 12.54
N HIS A 64 1.49 3.95 11.90
CA HIS A 64 2.86 3.72 11.49
C HIS A 64 3.33 4.76 10.47
N ILE A 65 2.55 5.01 9.43
CA ILE A 65 2.90 5.99 8.38
C ILE A 65 3.02 7.40 8.98
N LEU A 66 2.09 7.80 9.84
CA LEU A 66 2.08 9.15 10.40
C LEU A 66 3.19 9.38 11.44
N LYS A 67 3.52 8.37 12.25
CA LYS A 67 4.42 8.54 13.42
C LYS A 67 5.81 7.94 13.25
N ARG A 68 5.97 6.90 12.44
CA ARG A 68 7.22 6.12 12.33
C ARG A 68 7.91 6.26 10.98
N LEU A 69 7.23 6.77 9.96
CA LEU A 69 7.86 6.98 8.66
C LEU A 69 8.81 8.18 8.74
N ASP A 70 10.10 7.89 8.67
CA ASP A 70 11.18 8.87 8.64
C ASP A 70 11.26 9.50 7.24
N TYR A 71 10.52 10.60 7.07
CA TYR A 71 10.55 11.44 5.89
C TYR A 71 10.50 12.91 6.33
N PRO A 72 11.47 13.74 5.92
CA PRO A 72 11.65 15.08 6.48
C PRO A 72 10.73 16.14 5.85
N ALA A 73 10.00 15.81 4.78
CA ALA A 73 9.06 16.71 4.11
C ALA A 73 7.59 16.31 4.37
N PRO A 74 6.62 17.20 4.08
CA PRO A 74 5.21 16.91 4.32
C PRO A 74 4.71 15.65 3.60
N ILE A 75 3.84 14.90 4.27
CA ILE A 75 3.17 13.71 3.73
C ILE A 75 1.66 13.92 3.71
N THR A 76 1.02 13.62 2.59
CA THR A 76 -0.44 13.49 2.51
C THR A 76 -0.80 12.00 2.39
N LEU A 77 -1.48 11.45 3.38
CA LEU A 77 -1.89 10.05 3.41
C LEU A 77 -3.31 9.91 2.88
N TYR A 78 -3.47 9.26 1.73
CA TYR A 78 -4.75 8.92 1.13
C TYR A 78 -5.14 7.49 1.52
N ILE A 79 -6.23 7.37 2.27
CA ILE A 79 -6.87 6.09 2.59
C ILE A 79 -8.08 5.95 1.68
N VAL A 80 -8.04 4.98 0.76
CA VAL A 80 -9.15 4.74 -0.16
C VAL A 80 -9.69 3.36 0.07
N TYR A 81 -10.93 3.30 0.53
CA TYR A 81 -11.52 2.05 0.96
C TYR A 81 -12.83 1.75 0.24
N ASN A 82 -13.06 0.47 -0.04
CA ASN A 82 -14.36 -0.04 -0.43
C ASN A 82 -14.87 -1.05 0.61
N THR A 83 -16.19 -1.13 0.75
CA THR A 83 -16.86 -2.04 1.69
C THR A 83 -18.27 -2.35 1.16
N PRO A 84 -18.74 -3.61 1.19
CA PRO A 84 -20.08 -3.97 0.72
C PRO A 84 -21.18 -3.53 1.70
N THR A 85 -20.83 -3.36 2.97
CA THR A 85 -21.73 -2.94 4.05
C THR A 85 -21.04 -1.87 4.90
N ASP A 86 -21.82 -1.01 5.54
CA ASP A 86 -21.28 0.00 6.44
C ASP A 86 -20.58 -0.63 7.64
N LEU A 87 -19.48 0.00 8.07
CA LEU A 87 -18.66 -0.43 9.19
C LEU A 87 -18.46 0.77 10.14
N PRO A 88 -19.51 1.19 10.86
CA PRO A 88 -19.59 2.52 11.46
C PRO A 88 -18.49 2.82 12.47
N ALA A 89 -18.01 1.83 13.23
CA ALA A 89 -16.93 2.03 14.19
C ALA A 89 -15.63 2.46 13.51
N ILE A 90 -15.16 1.69 12.53
CA ILE A 90 -13.91 1.98 11.82
C ILE A 90 -14.06 3.17 10.87
N GLU A 91 -15.23 3.38 10.26
CA GLU A 91 -15.49 4.54 9.43
C GLU A 91 -15.50 5.84 10.24
N ALA A 92 -16.03 5.81 11.48
CA ALA A 92 -15.94 6.94 12.41
C ALA A 92 -14.50 7.23 12.82
N ASP A 93 -13.71 6.19 13.14
CA ASP A 93 -12.29 6.34 13.47
C ASP A 93 -11.51 6.96 12.30
N LEU A 94 -11.78 6.53 11.06
CA LEU A 94 -11.16 7.09 9.86
C LEU A 94 -11.58 8.55 9.63
N ALA A 95 -12.87 8.86 9.80
CA ALA A 95 -13.38 10.24 9.66
C ALA A 95 -12.77 11.19 10.68
N ALA A 96 -12.55 10.72 11.92
CA ALA A 96 -11.93 11.50 12.99
C ALA A 96 -10.49 11.91 12.68
N LEU A 97 -9.79 11.24 11.76
CA LEU A 97 -8.42 11.58 11.37
C LEU A 97 -8.32 12.74 10.37
N GLN A 98 -9.34 12.96 9.53
CA GLN A 98 -9.30 13.99 8.48
C GLN A 98 -9.06 15.43 8.97
N PRO A 99 -9.70 15.91 10.06
CA PRO A 99 -9.51 17.28 10.51
C PRO A 99 -8.17 17.50 11.25
N ILE A 100 -7.41 16.45 11.52
CA ILE A 100 -6.21 16.52 12.34
C ILE A 100 -5.00 16.91 11.48
N GLN A 101 -4.33 17.99 11.88
CA GLN A 101 -3.01 18.35 11.37
C GLN A 101 -1.94 17.67 12.25
N PHE A 102 -1.18 16.74 11.68
CA PHE A 102 -0.13 16.01 12.39
C PHE A 102 1.24 16.71 12.24
N GLU A 103 2.18 16.31 13.10
CA GLU A 103 3.55 16.82 13.08
C GLU A 103 4.22 16.72 11.70
N GLY A 104 5.09 17.68 11.38
CA GLY A 104 5.80 17.71 10.10
C GLY A 104 4.90 18.03 8.90
N GLY A 105 3.73 18.63 9.11
CA GLY A 105 2.79 18.97 8.04
C GLY A 105 2.03 17.77 7.48
N ARG A 106 2.00 16.65 8.22
CA ARG A 106 1.32 15.42 7.80
C ARG A 106 -0.20 15.58 7.92
N ARG A 107 -0.93 15.02 6.97
CA ARG A 107 -2.41 15.06 6.93
C ARG A 107 -2.99 13.79 6.33
N VAL A 108 -4.26 13.51 6.63
CA VAL A 108 -4.97 12.33 6.17
C VAL A 108 -6.18 12.75 5.33
N CYS A 109 -6.35 12.10 4.19
CA CYS A 109 -7.52 12.20 3.34
C CYS A 109 -8.15 10.80 3.27
N VAL A 110 -9.42 10.68 3.65
CA VAL A 110 -10.13 9.39 3.58
C VAL A 110 -11.21 9.48 2.51
N LEU A 111 -11.22 8.49 1.61
CA LEU A 111 -12.14 8.41 0.48
C LEU A 111 -12.83 7.06 0.49
N ARG A 112 -14.16 7.06 0.47
CA ARG A 112 -14.95 5.85 0.27
C ARG A 112 -15.19 5.64 -1.21
N ALA A 113 -14.72 4.52 -1.73
CA ALA A 113 -14.84 4.12 -3.13
C ALA A 113 -16.05 3.20 -3.32
N SER A 114 -17.25 3.81 -3.37
CA SER A 114 -18.53 3.09 -3.43
C SER A 114 -18.67 2.18 -4.65
N ASP A 115 -18.11 2.57 -5.79
CA ASP A 115 -18.24 1.84 -7.06
C ASP A 115 -17.05 0.91 -7.35
N SER A 116 -16.06 0.84 -6.46
CA SER A 116 -14.86 0.05 -6.69
C SER A 116 -15.03 -1.42 -6.28
N ARG A 117 -14.61 -2.31 -7.18
CA ARG A 117 -14.61 -3.77 -6.99
C ARG A 117 -13.24 -4.32 -6.64
N SER A 118 -12.18 -3.52 -6.74
CA SER A 118 -10.81 -3.99 -6.56
C SER A 118 -9.88 -2.94 -5.97
N LYS A 119 -8.79 -3.40 -5.34
CA LYS A 119 -7.73 -2.51 -4.82
C LYS A 119 -7.08 -1.66 -5.92
N ALA A 120 -7.02 -2.17 -7.16
CA ALA A 120 -6.48 -1.43 -8.30
C ALA A 120 -7.43 -0.29 -8.72
N GLU A 121 -8.75 -0.52 -8.71
CA GLU A 121 -9.73 0.53 -8.97
C GLU A 121 -9.71 1.60 -7.86
N ASN A 122 -9.58 1.23 -6.59
CA ASN A 122 -9.36 2.19 -5.49
C ASN A 122 -8.14 3.08 -5.74
N LEU A 123 -7.05 2.51 -6.24
CA LEU A 123 -5.84 3.27 -6.57
C LEU A 123 -6.08 4.26 -7.72
N ASN A 124 -6.76 3.81 -8.77
CA ASN A 124 -7.06 4.64 -9.93
C ASN A 124 -7.96 5.83 -9.58
N LEU A 125 -8.87 5.68 -8.61
CA LEU A 125 -9.71 6.78 -8.14
C LEU A 125 -8.87 7.95 -7.62
N VAL A 126 -7.73 7.71 -6.97
CA VAL A 126 -6.88 8.81 -6.49
C VAL A 126 -5.92 9.30 -7.56
N LEU A 127 -5.39 8.41 -8.38
CA LEU A 127 -4.47 8.81 -9.46
C LEU A 127 -5.16 9.68 -10.52
N GLY A 128 -6.49 9.56 -10.64
CA GLY A 128 -7.30 10.38 -11.54
C GLY A 128 -7.89 11.66 -10.91
N MET A 129 -7.65 11.95 -9.62
CA MET A 129 -8.07 13.17 -8.92
C MET A 129 -7.05 14.29 -9.08
#